data_AF-A0A923XLA4-F1
#
_entry.id   AF-A0A923XLA4-F1
#
_cell.length_a   1.000
_cell.length_b   1.000
_cell.length_c   1.000
_cell.angle_alpha   90.00
_cell.angle_beta   90.00
_cell.angle_gamma   90.00
#
_symmetry.space_group_name_H-M   'P 1'
#
loop_
_entity.id
_entity.type
_entity.pdbx_description
1 polymer ?
#
loop_
_entity_poly.entity_id
_entity_poly.type
_entity_poly.pdbx_seq_one_letter_code
_entity_poly.pdbx_strand_id
1 'polypeptide(L)'
;MTLTKQEIREKLNKKYNPELWRELFSEIFPNKEFFSSALNKTLNETESKIAKSIKQIGQIDLSDNRKLALFEVELKSNKDVNRNRVELRNLISKSLL
;
A
#
# COMPACT_ATOMS: atom_id res chain seq x y z
N MET A 1 -16.76 -11.91 12.74
CA MET A 1 -17.58 -10.72 12.42
C MET A 1 -16.95 -10.05 11.23
N THR A 2 -17.73 -9.60 10.26
CA THR A 2 -17.21 -8.91 9.06
C THR A 2 -17.38 -7.41 9.28
N LEU A 3 -16.31 -6.63 9.12
CA LEU A 3 -16.35 -5.17 9.22
C LEU A 3 -17.43 -4.59 8.29
N THR A 4 -18.21 -3.65 8.80
CA THR A 4 -19.14 -2.89 7.96
C THR A 4 -18.40 -1.85 7.11
N LYS A 5 -19.02 -1.43 6.00
CA LYS A 5 -18.47 -0.35 5.15
C LYS A 5 -18.20 0.94 5.93
N GLN A 6 -19.02 1.23 6.94
CA GLN A 6 -18.88 2.42 7.78
C GLN A 6 -17.63 2.33 8.66
N GLU A 7 -17.42 1.19 9.32
CA GLU A 7 -16.23 0.96 10.16
C GLU A 7 -14.93 1.00 9.35
N ILE A 8 -14.93 0.41 8.16
CA ILE A 8 -13.79 0.49 7.23
C ILE A 8 -13.48 1.95 6.90
N ARG A 9 -14.51 2.74 6.56
CA ARG A 9 -14.36 4.16 6.26
C ARG A 9 -13.78 4.93 7.45
N GLU A 10 -14.25 4.67 8.66
CA GLU A 10 -13.73 5.33 9.86
C GLU A 10 -12.28 4.96 10.14
N LYS A 11 -11.91 3.67 10.05
CA LYS A 11 -10.51 3.22 10.20
C LYS A 11 -9.59 3.88 9.17
N LEU A 12 -10.03 4.02 7.91
CA LEU A 12 -9.24 4.59 6.82
C LEU A 12 -9.09 6.12 6.85
N ASN A 13 -10.01 6.85 7.51
CA ASN A 13 -9.92 8.32 7.63
C ASN A 13 -9.04 8.78 8.80
N LYS A 14 -8.60 7.87 9.67
CA LYS A 14 -7.63 8.18 10.72
C LYS A 14 -6.25 8.43 10.12
N LYS A 15 -5.38 9.09 10.90
CA LYS A 15 -3.96 9.20 10.57
C LYS A 15 -3.39 7.81 10.31
N TYR A 16 -2.58 7.68 9.26
CA TYR A 16 -1.98 6.42 8.87
C TYR A 16 -1.27 5.72 10.05
N ASN A 17 -1.60 4.45 10.26
CA ASN A 17 -0.98 3.57 11.25
C ASN A 17 -0.81 2.16 10.63
N PRO A 18 0.43 1.66 10.46
CA PRO A 18 0.69 0.35 9.85
C PRO A 18 -0.09 -0.80 10.50
N GLU A 19 -0.24 -0.80 11.82
CA GLU A 19 -0.91 -1.89 12.56
C GLU A 19 -2.41 -1.92 12.29
N LEU A 20 -3.07 -0.76 12.33
CA LEU A 20 -4.49 -0.63 11.99
C LEU A 20 -4.78 -1.08 10.55
N TRP A 21 -3.87 -0.76 9.62
CA TRP A 21 -4.00 -1.18 8.24
C TRP A 21 -3.78 -2.69 8.09
N ARG A 22 -2.80 -3.29 8.78
CA ARG A 22 -2.59 -4.76 8.79
C ARG A 22 -3.80 -5.51 9.33
N GLU A 23 -4.38 -5.02 10.43
CA GLU A 23 -5.62 -5.58 10.99
C GLU A 23 -6.76 -5.49 9.97
N LEU A 24 -6.98 -4.31 9.38
CA LEU A 24 -8.02 -4.08 8.38
C LEU A 24 -7.87 -5.01 7.16
N PHE A 25 -6.67 -5.11 6.59
CA PHE A 25 -6.39 -6.05 5.50
C PHE A 25 -6.60 -7.50 5.93
N SER A 26 -6.34 -7.82 7.20
CA SER A 26 -6.56 -9.16 7.72
C SER A 26 -8.02 -9.54 7.83
N GLU A 27 -8.89 -8.58 8.11
CA GLU A 27 -10.34 -8.78 8.15
C GLU A 27 -10.97 -8.83 6.75
N ILE A 28 -10.44 -8.06 5.79
CA ILE A 28 -10.99 -7.98 4.42
C ILE A 28 -10.53 -9.16 3.55
N PHE A 29 -9.25 -9.52 3.61
CA PHE A 29 -8.68 -10.55 2.75
C PHE A 29 -8.40 -11.82 3.58
N PRO A 30 -9.00 -12.97 3.24
CA PRO A 30 -8.72 -14.21 3.97
C PRO A 30 -7.30 -14.70 3.68
N ASN A 31 -6.90 -14.70 2.41
CA ASN A 31 -5.59 -15.19 1.94
C ASN A 31 -4.63 -14.01 1.74
N LYS A 32 -3.95 -13.59 2.81
CA LYS A 32 -2.89 -12.59 2.74
C LYS A 32 -1.63 -13.12 3.42
N GLU A 33 -0.50 -12.63 2.93
CA GLU A 33 0.81 -12.86 3.51
C GLU A 33 1.49 -11.51 3.72
N PHE A 34 1.78 -11.19 4.99
CA PHE A 34 2.63 -10.05 5.31
C PHE A 34 4.07 -10.54 5.44
N PHE A 35 5.00 -9.80 4.85
CA PHE A 35 6.41 -10.17 4.92
C PHE A 35 6.97 -9.85 6.31
N SER A 36 7.75 -10.78 6.86
CA SER A 36 8.49 -10.59 8.12
C SER A 36 9.48 -9.42 8.04
N SER A 37 9.95 -9.11 6.83
CA SER A 37 10.75 -7.93 6.54
C SER A 37 10.27 -7.32 5.23
N ALA A 38 10.06 -6.00 5.23
CA ALA A 38 9.60 -5.33 4.03
C ALA A 38 10.70 -5.32 2.95
N LEU A 39 10.31 -5.55 1.70
CA LEU A 39 11.22 -5.46 0.57
C LEU A 39 11.31 -3.98 0.17
N ASN A 40 12.39 -3.33 0.57
CA ASN A 40 12.64 -1.94 0.24
C ASN A 40 13.00 -1.80 -1.24
N LYS A 41 12.38 -0.83 -1.91
CA LYS A 41 12.70 -0.51 -3.29
C LYS A 41 13.74 0.63 -3.33
N THR A 42 14.78 0.45 -4.12
CA THR A 42 15.70 1.53 -4.49
C THR A 42 14.98 2.51 -5.42
N LEU A 43 14.95 3.78 -5.02
CA LEU A 43 14.33 4.85 -5.81
C LEU A 43 15.36 5.47 -6.75
N ASN A 44 15.01 5.65 -8.02
CA ASN A 44 15.82 6.45 -8.93
C ASN A 44 15.63 7.97 -8.68
N GLU A 45 16.38 8.81 -9.40
CA GLU A 45 16.32 10.28 -9.23
C GLU A 45 14.93 10.88 -9.45
N THR A 46 14.14 10.32 -10.36
CA THR A 46 12.78 10.83 -10.63
C THR A 46 11.81 10.39 -9.55
N GLU A 47 11.90 9.13 -9.11
CA GLU A 47 11.07 8.57 -8.05
C GLU A 47 11.34 9.22 -6.69
N SER A 48 12.61 9.52 -6.40
CA SER A 48 13.05 10.23 -5.19
C SER A 48 12.54 11.68 -5.11
N LYS A 49 12.05 12.26 -6.21
CA LYS A 49 11.35 13.57 -6.19
C LYS A 49 9.90 13.44 -5.71
N ILE A 50 9.34 12.23 -5.71
CA ILE A 50 7.93 11.96 -5.41
C ILE A 50 7.78 11.27 -4.05
N ALA A 51 8.53 10.19 -3.84
CA ALA A 51 8.50 9.40 -2.62
C ALA A 51 9.82 9.51 -1.86
N LYS A 52 9.74 9.37 -0.54
CA LYS A 52 10.89 9.18 0.34
C LYS A 52 11.24 7.70 0.46
N SER A 53 10.23 6.83 0.46
CA SER A 53 10.40 5.39 0.56
C SER A 53 9.25 4.65 -0.13
N ILE A 54 9.56 3.48 -0.68
CA ILE A 54 8.59 2.51 -1.18
C ILE A 54 9.06 1.15 -0.68
N LYS A 55 8.16 0.41 -0.04
CA LYS A 55 8.45 -0.94 0.42
C LYS A 55 7.27 -1.86 0.18
N GLN A 56 7.54 -3.05 -0.34
CA GLN A 56 6.52 -4.09 -0.39
C GLN A 56 6.44 -4.74 0.99
N ILE A 57 5.25 -4.75 1.56
CA ILE A 57 4.99 -5.26 2.92
C ILE A 57 4.26 -6.60 2.92
N GLY A 58 3.84 -7.08 1.75
CA GLY A 58 3.15 -8.35 1.63
C GLY A 58 2.56 -8.60 0.25
N GLN A 59 1.70 -9.61 0.20
CA GLN A 59 0.92 -10.00 -0.96
C GLN A 59 -0.44 -10.56 -0.54
N ILE A 60 -1.41 -10.52 -1.45
CA ILE A 60 -2.74 -11.10 -1.27
C ILE A 60 -2.99 -12.06 -2.43
N ASP A 61 -3.36 -13.30 -2.12
CA ASP A 61 -3.75 -14.30 -3.10
C ASP A 61 -5.28 -14.23 -3.30
N LEU A 62 -5.70 -13.94 -4.52
CA LEU A 62 -7.10 -13.91 -4.91
C LEU A 62 -7.55 -15.32 -5.32
N SER A 63 -8.84 -15.59 -5.18
CA SER A 63 -9.46 -16.88 -5.53
C SER A 63 -9.24 -17.30 -6.99
N ASP A 64 -8.93 -16.34 -7.85
CA ASP A 64 -8.70 -16.51 -9.29
C ASP A 64 -7.22 -16.74 -9.64
N ASN A 65 -6.43 -17.23 -8.68
CA ASN A 65 -4.99 -17.48 -8.80
C ASN A 65 -4.14 -16.25 -9.16
N ARG A 66 -4.69 -15.05 -8.96
CA ARG A 66 -4.03 -13.76 -9.14
C ARG A 66 -3.47 -13.26 -7.81
N LYS A 67 -2.34 -12.55 -7.87
CA LYS A 67 -1.70 -11.97 -6.68
C LYS A 67 -1.74 -10.45 -6.73
N LEU A 68 -2.02 -9.83 -5.59
CA LEU A 68 -1.89 -8.39 -5.39
C LEU A 68 -0.71 -8.11 -4.47
N ALA A 69 0.26 -7.34 -4.94
CA ALA A 69 1.34 -6.86 -4.10
C ALA A 69 0.85 -5.71 -3.20
N LEU A 70 1.24 -5.74 -1.92
CA LEU A 70 0.93 -4.68 -0.95
C LEU A 70 2.15 -3.78 -0.76
N PHE A 71 2.01 -2.50 -1.10
CA PHE A 71 3.07 -1.50 -0.94
C PHE A 71 2.71 -0.46 0.11
N GLU A 72 3.69 -0.10 0.94
CA GLU A 72 3.68 1.09 1.76
C GLU A 72 4.57 2.14 1.10
N VAL A 73 4.06 3.36 0.95
CA VAL A 73 4.72 4.46 0.25
C VAL A 73 4.69 5.70 1.13
N GLU A 74 5.87 6.22 1.47
CA GLU A 74 5.97 7.52 2.13
C GLU A 74 6.22 8.61 1.07
N LEU A 75 5.31 9.56 0.97
CA LEU A 75 5.40 10.67 0.01
C LEU A 75 6.25 11.82 0.54
N LYS A 76 6.82 12.61 -0.38
CA LYS A 76 7.38 13.92 -0.02
C LYS A 76 6.26 14.90 0.36
N SER A 77 6.57 15.83 1.27
CA SER A 77 5.59 16.70 1.93
C SER A 77 4.74 17.57 1.00
N ASN A 78 5.15 17.77 -0.26
CA ASN A 78 4.42 18.55 -1.27
C ASN A 78 3.73 17.68 -2.34
N LYS A 79 3.47 16.40 -2.04
CA LYS A 79 2.78 15.48 -2.95
C LYS A 79 1.44 15.08 -2.33
N ASP A 80 0.37 15.25 -3.11
CA ASP A 80 -0.99 14.92 -2.71
C ASP A 80 -1.48 13.71 -3.51
N VAL A 81 -2.05 12.72 -2.81
CA VAL A 81 -2.47 11.46 -3.43
C VAL A 81 -3.56 11.68 -4.48
N ASN A 82 -4.44 12.67 -4.30
CA ASN A 82 -5.53 12.94 -5.23
C ASN A 82 -5.05 13.71 -6.47
N ARG A 83 -4.11 14.65 -6.30
CA ARG A 83 -3.57 15.47 -7.37
C ARG A 83 -2.51 14.75 -8.20
N ASN A 84 -1.71 13.87 -7.59
CA ASN A 84 -0.57 13.21 -8.24
C ASN A 84 -0.84 11.75 -8.64
N ARG A 85 -2.10 11.33 -8.83
CA ARG A 85 -2.49 9.93 -9.08
C ARG A 85 -1.74 9.25 -10.24
N VAL A 86 -1.49 9.96 -11.34
CA VAL A 86 -0.78 9.40 -12.51
C VAL A 86 0.70 9.15 -12.19
N GLU A 87 1.36 10.13 -11.57
CA GLU A 87 2.76 9.98 -11.13
C GLU A 87 2.91 8.85 -10.11
N LEU A 88 2.00 8.76 -9.14
CA LEU A 88 1.98 7.67 -8.14
C LEU A 88 1.70 6.31 -8.78
N ARG A 89 0.80 6.24 -9.76
CA ARG A 89 0.56 4.99 -10.50
C ARG A 89 1.83 4.56 -11.23
N ASN A 90 2.53 5.49 -11.87
CA ASN A 90 3.77 5.21 -12.60
C ASN A 90 4.89 4.76 -11.66
N LEU A 91 4.96 5.35 -10.45
CA LEU A 91 5.89 5.00 -9.39
C LEU A 91 5.80 3.51 -8.99
N ILE A 92 4.57 2.98 -8.91
CA ILE A 92 4.29 1.59 -8.50
C ILE A 92 4.25 0.64 -9.71
N SER A 93 3.74 1.07 -10.87
CA SER A 93 3.66 0.18 -12.03
C SER A 93 5.04 -0.15 -12.59
N LYS A 94 5.99 0.80 -12.54
CA LYS A 94 7.38 0.56 -12.93
C LYS A 94 8.18 -0.23 -11.88
N SER A 95 7.64 -0.48 -10.68
CA SER A 95 8.27 -1.34 -9.68
C SER A 95 7.91 -2.82 -9.80
N LEU A 96 7.00 -3.17 -10.70
CA LEU A 96 6.52 -4.55 -10.90
C LEU A 96 7.31 -5.30 -12.01
N LEU A 97 8.55 -4.90 -12.26
CA LEU A 97 9.46 -5.52 -13.23
C LEU A 97 10.54 -6.33 -12.51
#